data_AF-A0A151H5Y8-F1
#
_entry.id   AF-A0A151H5Y8-F1
#
_cell.length_a   1.000
_cell.length_b   1.000
_cell.length_c   1.000
_cell.angle_alpha   90.00
_cell.angle_beta   90.00
_cell.angle_gamma   90.00
#
_symmetry.space_group_name_H-M   'P 1'
#
loop_
_entity.id
_entity.type
_entity.pdbx_description
1 polymer ?
#
loop_
_entity_poly.entity_id
_entity_poly.type
_entity_poly.pdbx_seq_one_letter_code
_entity_poly.pdbx_strand_id
1 'polypeptide(L)'
;MKMSETKGTQGCHPGSVYRVGVQSDADPDYHMNCLLRRQQAFAPPQFEPGAETIERLRDTHVLVVGAGGLGCEVLKCLCLSGFRRLDVIDMDTIHVTNLHRQFLFREKHVGRPKAQVAAEALNAQYAHLRVHVTGHVGRLEEKDEAFYRQFQIIVAGLDSVEARRWLNATVHSLAETDQNGDVELQSCIPLLDGGSEGLKGQARCIFPFVTSCFECSLQSFPPQTSYPLCTLAETPRLPEHCIEYAMIVLWTQQFPDREFDGDNPEHLQWLYERAKQRAETFGIQGVTYRLTLGVTKRIIPAVASTNAIIAAMLVEEALKIATFCVCSSHDARIAGIDTHSSSAPPSSSPSSSSSSAHASTSGRSSERKKPDSPFHGDRGHITPLPSPSASSVSCDDASSASLSHDRDEEPPQEGQKRLRGRGAAANAEGTEEAPGETRREESSEGPPSELSGVQNYIMYMGETGVYTHTFEYAKNP
;
A
#
# COMPACT_ATOMS: atom_id res chain seq x y z
N MET A 1 28.17 4.79 51.89
CA MET A 1 28.11 5.76 50.78
C MET A 1 26.81 5.52 50.05
N LYS A 2 25.86 6.47 50.09
CA LYS A 2 24.49 6.29 49.58
C LYS A 2 24.50 6.19 48.04
N MET A 3 23.84 5.16 47.51
CA MET A 3 23.40 5.12 46.12
C MET A 3 22.31 6.16 45.91
N SER A 4 22.50 7.05 44.94
CA SER A 4 21.49 8.02 44.53
C SER A 4 20.65 7.43 43.40
N GLU A 5 19.38 7.21 43.68
CA GLU A 5 18.32 6.99 42.70
C GLU A 5 18.24 8.20 41.75
N THR A 6 18.56 8.01 40.48
CA THR A 6 18.22 8.98 39.43
C THR A 6 16.74 8.80 39.07
N LYS A 7 15.91 9.68 39.64
CA LYS A 7 14.51 9.86 39.24
C LYS A 7 14.45 10.19 37.74
N GLY A 8 13.91 9.25 36.96
CA GLY A 8 13.37 9.52 35.63
C GLY A 8 12.12 10.36 35.79
N THR A 9 12.25 11.67 35.54
CA THR A 9 11.21 12.66 35.19
C THR A 9 11.84 14.04 35.36
N GLN A 10 12.67 14.45 34.39
CA GLN A 10 12.93 15.87 34.17
C GLN A 10 12.24 16.25 32.87
N GLY A 11 11.24 17.13 32.98
CA GLY A 11 10.58 17.75 31.85
C GLY A 11 11.62 18.37 30.92
N CYS A 12 11.44 18.14 29.63
CA CYS A 12 12.30 18.70 28.59
C CYS A 12 12.25 20.24 28.67
N HIS A 13 13.39 20.86 28.97
CA HIS A 13 13.56 22.30 28.78
C HIS A 13 13.58 22.60 27.26
N PRO A 14 12.96 23.69 26.79
CA PRO A 14 13.11 24.12 25.40
C PRO A 14 14.59 24.35 25.10
N GLY A 15 15.19 23.47 24.29
CA GLY A 15 16.63 23.52 23.93
C GLY A 15 17.50 22.35 24.41
N SER A 16 16.98 21.36 25.15
CA SER A 16 17.76 20.17 25.49
C SER A 16 17.86 19.21 24.29
N VAL A 17 19.04 19.07 23.70
CA VAL A 17 19.31 18.10 22.61
C VAL A 17 19.22 16.67 23.14
N TYR A 18 18.35 15.84 22.56
CA TYR A 18 18.28 14.42 22.91
C TYR A 18 19.59 13.71 22.56
N ARG A 19 20.29 13.24 23.60
CA ARG A 19 21.51 12.44 23.46
C ARG A 19 21.12 10.97 23.38
N VAL A 20 21.55 10.31 22.31
CA VAL A 20 21.40 8.86 22.16
C VAL A 20 22.34 8.21 23.16
N GLY A 21 21.73 7.51 24.10
CA GLY A 21 22.41 6.66 25.06
C GLY A 21 22.78 5.31 24.45
N VAL A 22 23.26 4.40 25.30
CA VAL A 22 23.46 3.00 24.90
C VAL A 22 22.10 2.30 24.88
N GLN A 23 21.85 1.48 23.86
CA GLN A 23 20.67 0.62 23.82
C GLN A 23 20.61 -0.25 25.07
N SER A 24 19.46 -0.31 25.72
CA SER A 24 19.24 -1.14 26.90
C SER A 24 17.85 -1.75 26.86
N ASP A 25 17.71 -2.95 27.40
CA ASP A 25 16.42 -3.66 27.47
C ASP A 25 15.37 -2.93 28.33
N ALA A 26 15.79 -1.93 29.11
CA ALA A 26 14.91 -1.09 29.93
C ALA A 26 14.17 -0.01 29.12
N ASP A 27 14.62 0.30 27.91
CA ASP A 27 13.96 1.25 27.00
C ASP A 27 13.45 0.51 25.76
N PRO A 28 12.22 -0.04 25.80
CA PRO A 28 11.65 -0.78 24.68
C PRO A 28 11.48 0.08 23.41
N ASP A 29 11.48 1.41 23.55
CA ASP A 29 11.32 2.36 22.45
C ASP A 29 12.63 3.04 22.07
N TYR A 30 13.79 2.48 22.45
CA TYR A 30 15.11 3.07 22.17
C TYR A 30 15.28 3.53 20.71
N HIS A 31 14.92 2.68 19.74
CA HIS A 31 15.04 3.02 18.32
C HIS A 31 14.08 4.15 17.91
N MET A 32 12.85 4.15 18.43
CA MET A 32 11.89 5.23 18.19
C MET A 32 12.34 6.53 18.87
N ASN A 33 12.93 6.46 20.07
CA ASN A 33 13.53 7.62 20.74
C ASN A 33 14.69 8.20 19.93
N CYS A 34 15.53 7.37 19.30
CA CYS A 34 16.60 7.81 18.41
C CYS A 34 16.08 8.60 17.21
N LEU A 35 14.93 8.18 16.66
CA LEU A 35 14.31 8.77 15.47
C LEU A 35 13.45 10.00 15.81
N LEU A 36 12.61 9.92 16.83
CA LEU A 36 11.51 10.87 17.05
C LEU A 36 11.83 11.97 18.07
N ARG A 37 12.92 11.85 18.85
CA ARG A 37 13.34 12.89 19.81
C ARG A 37 14.39 13.85 19.26
N ARG A 38 14.69 13.77 17.97
CA ARG A 38 15.72 14.57 17.30
C ARG A 38 15.16 15.17 16.03
N GLN A 39 15.60 16.38 15.72
CA GLN A 39 15.30 16.97 14.42
C GLN A 39 15.85 16.07 13.31
N GLN A 40 15.01 15.76 12.34
CA GLN A 40 15.40 15.01 11.15
C GLN A 40 15.71 15.96 10.01
N ALA A 41 16.72 15.63 9.20
CA ALA A 41 17.15 16.49 8.10
C ALA A 41 16.09 16.63 7.00
N PHE A 42 15.29 15.59 6.80
CA PHE A 42 14.23 15.51 5.78
C PHE A 42 12.82 15.56 6.39
N ALA A 43 12.70 16.00 7.64
CA ALA A 43 11.41 16.22 8.24
C ALA A 43 10.71 17.44 7.60
N PRO A 44 9.40 17.35 7.34
CA PRO A 44 8.59 18.50 6.99
C PRO A 44 8.42 19.44 8.19
N PRO A 45 7.94 20.68 7.99
CA PRO A 45 7.76 21.67 9.05
C PRO A 45 6.86 21.23 10.21
N GLN A 46 5.95 20.28 9.99
CA GLN A 46 5.00 19.75 10.97
C GLN A 46 5.64 18.80 11.97
N PHE A 47 6.85 18.30 11.69
CA PHE A 47 7.53 17.40 12.61
C PHE A 47 8.07 18.16 13.81
N GLU A 48 7.55 17.80 14.99
CA GLU A 48 8.08 18.27 16.24
C GLU A 48 8.80 17.12 16.96
N PRO A 49 10.13 17.17 17.13
CA PRO A 49 10.85 16.13 17.82
C PRO A 49 10.57 16.19 19.33
N GLY A 50 10.20 15.07 19.93
CA GLY A 50 9.93 15.05 21.37
C GLY A 50 9.17 13.82 21.85
N ALA A 51 8.84 13.83 23.15
CA ALA A 51 8.02 12.79 23.76
C ALA A 51 6.58 12.81 23.22
N GLU A 52 6.05 13.98 22.89
CA GLU A 52 4.68 14.15 22.38
C GLU A 52 4.46 13.40 21.05
N THR A 53 5.39 13.49 20.11
CA THR A 53 5.32 12.71 18.85
C THR A 53 5.33 11.20 19.09
N ILE A 54 6.02 10.73 20.14
CA ILE A 54 6.01 9.31 20.51
C ILE A 54 4.67 8.92 21.13
N GLU A 55 4.09 9.74 22.01
CA GLU A 55 2.77 9.45 22.56
C GLU A 55 1.69 9.47 21.46
N ARG A 56 1.73 10.44 20.54
CA ARG A 56 0.85 10.47 19.36
C ARG A 56 0.98 9.20 18.51
N LEU A 57 2.21 8.71 18.26
CA LEU A 57 2.44 7.45 17.56
C LEU A 57 1.79 6.25 18.28
N ARG A 58 1.90 6.21 19.61
CA ARG A 58 1.31 5.13 20.43
C ARG A 58 -0.22 5.18 20.41
N ASP A 59 -0.78 6.38 20.45
CA ASP A 59 -2.22 6.65 20.45
C ASP A 59 -2.87 6.51 19.07
N THR A 60 -2.08 6.56 18.00
CA THR A 60 -2.53 6.36 16.62
C THR A 60 -3.19 4.98 16.48
N HIS A 61 -4.48 4.98 16.18
CA HIS A 61 -5.30 3.78 16.00
C HIS A 61 -5.22 3.28 14.57
N VAL A 62 -4.63 2.11 14.39
CA VAL A 62 -4.43 1.50 13.06
C VAL A 62 -5.31 0.28 12.90
N LEU A 63 -6.04 0.21 11.78
CA LEU A 63 -6.73 -1.01 11.35
C LEU A 63 -5.85 -1.77 10.35
N VAL A 64 -5.57 -3.04 10.64
CA VAL A 64 -4.99 -3.98 9.69
C VAL A 64 -6.10 -4.85 9.10
N VAL A 65 -6.23 -4.81 7.78
CA VAL A 65 -7.20 -5.59 7.03
C VAL A 65 -6.52 -6.83 6.46
N GLY A 66 -6.91 -7.98 6.97
CA GLY A 66 -6.29 -9.27 6.68
C GLY A 66 -5.23 -9.66 7.72
N ALA A 67 -5.31 -10.90 8.19
CA ALA A 67 -4.37 -11.57 9.09
C ALA A 67 -3.62 -12.72 8.38
N GLY A 68 -3.63 -12.73 7.03
CA GLY A 68 -2.82 -13.60 6.19
C GLY A 68 -1.33 -13.26 6.23
N GLY A 69 -0.51 -13.92 5.41
CA GLY A 69 0.97 -13.84 5.48
C GLY A 69 1.53 -12.42 5.58
N LEU A 70 1.04 -11.50 4.76
CA LEU A 70 1.39 -10.08 4.80
C LEU A 70 0.85 -9.38 6.07
N GLY A 71 -0.43 -9.60 6.41
CA GLY A 71 -1.05 -9.05 7.62
C GLY A 71 -0.34 -9.44 8.93
N CYS A 72 0.10 -10.70 9.06
CA CYS A 72 0.91 -11.16 10.18
C CYS A 72 2.21 -10.36 10.33
N GLU A 73 2.91 -10.10 9.21
CA GLU A 73 4.14 -9.32 9.19
C GLU A 73 3.88 -7.84 9.51
N VAL A 74 2.83 -7.24 8.91
CA VAL A 74 2.42 -5.85 9.18
C VAL A 74 2.13 -5.65 10.66
N LEU A 75 1.30 -6.51 11.27
CA LEU A 75 0.97 -6.41 12.68
C LEU A 75 2.21 -6.50 13.60
N LYS A 76 3.10 -7.45 13.32
CA LYS A 76 4.36 -7.60 14.04
C LYS A 76 5.21 -6.33 13.92
N CYS A 77 5.38 -5.82 12.70
CA CYS A 77 6.15 -4.62 12.44
C CYS A 77 5.54 -3.39 13.13
N LEU A 78 4.21 -3.18 13.06
CA LEU A 78 3.54 -2.08 13.77
C LEU A 78 3.79 -2.12 15.29
N CYS A 79 3.64 -3.29 15.92
CA CYS A 79 3.91 -3.46 17.35
C CYS A 79 5.35 -3.04 17.72
N LEU A 80 6.33 -3.42 16.89
CA LEU A 80 7.75 -3.15 17.10
C LEU A 80 8.16 -1.72 16.69
N SER A 81 7.32 -1.01 15.93
CA SER A 81 7.56 0.35 15.44
C SER A 81 6.88 1.44 16.28
N GLY A 82 6.48 1.15 17.51
CA GLY A 82 5.95 2.17 18.44
C GLY A 82 4.43 2.29 18.47
N PHE A 83 3.69 1.68 17.54
CA PHE A 83 2.23 1.64 17.59
C PHE A 83 1.75 0.76 18.75
N ARG A 84 0.70 1.20 19.43
CA ARG A 84 0.13 0.47 20.58
C ARG A 84 -1.34 0.12 20.40
N ARG A 85 -2.10 0.92 19.66
CA ARG A 85 -3.53 0.71 19.48
C ARG A 85 -3.82 0.16 18.08
N LEU A 86 -4.04 -1.14 18.00
CA LEU A 86 -4.22 -1.85 16.73
C LEU A 86 -5.53 -2.64 16.72
N ASP A 87 -6.19 -2.66 15.58
CA ASP A 87 -7.28 -3.59 15.30
C ASP A 87 -6.90 -4.43 14.08
N VAL A 88 -7.33 -5.69 14.06
CA VAL A 88 -7.19 -6.57 12.91
C VAL A 88 -8.55 -7.15 12.55
N ILE A 89 -8.91 -7.13 11.26
CA ILE A 89 -10.12 -7.79 10.75
C ILE A 89 -9.74 -8.85 9.72
N ASP A 90 -10.31 -10.05 9.87
CA ASP A 90 -10.13 -11.17 8.94
C ASP A 90 -11.32 -12.13 9.10
N MET A 91 -11.85 -12.62 7.98
CA MET A 91 -13.00 -13.53 7.96
C MET A 91 -12.59 -15.02 8.02
N ASP A 92 -11.33 -15.33 7.75
CA ASP A 92 -10.86 -16.70 7.57
C ASP A 92 -10.55 -17.40 8.89
N THR A 93 -10.52 -18.73 8.80
CA THR A 93 -9.98 -19.60 9.84
C THR A 93 -8.57 -20.09 9.47
N ILE A 94 -7.84 -20.56 10.48
CA ILE A 94 -6.46 -21.03 10.30
C ILE A 94 -6.45 -22.45 9.72
N HIS A 95 -5.73 -22.64 8.62
CA HIS A 95 -5.48 -23.94 8.01
C HIS A 95 -4.00 -24.36 8.14
N VAL A 96 -3.72 -25.66 8.11
CA VAL A 96 -2.35 -26.20 8.18
C VAL A 96 -1.46 -25.62 7.07
N THR A 97 -2.02 -25.41 5.88
CA THR A 97 -1.34 -24.81 4.72
C THR A 97 -0.91 -23.36 4.94
N ASN A 98 -1.39 -22.69 5.99
CA ASN A 98 -1.00 -21.33 6.35
C ASN A 98 0.30 -21.28 7.15
N LEU A 99 0.66 -22.33 7.89
CA LEU A 99 1.67 -22.31 8.94
C LEU A 99 3.10 -22.06 8.44
N HIS A 100 3.40 -22.32 7.16
CA HIS A 100 4.74 -22.09 6.60
C HIS A 100 5.09 -20.60 6.42
N ARG A 101 4.10 -19.70 6.46
CA ARG A 101 4.29 -18.25 6.24
C ARG A 101 3.54 -17.34 7.21
N GLN A 102 2.54 -17.86 7.92
CA GLN A 102 1.74 -17.10 8.89
C GLN A 102 2.22 -17.43 10.31
N PHE A 103 3.36 -16.86 10.69
CA PHE A 103 4.11 -17.21 11.90
C PHE A 103 3.42 -16.83 13.22
N LEU A 104 2.28 -16.13 13.20
CA LEU A 104 1.45 -15.92 14.39
C LEU A 104 0.65 -17.18 14.76
N PHE A 105 0.52 -18.13 13.83
CA PHE A 105 -0.29 -19.32 13.99
C PHE A 105 0.57 -20.56 14.29
N ARG A 106 -0.04 -21.53 14.98
CA ARG A 106 0.57 -22.80 15.37
C ARG A 106 -0.42 -23.91 15.05
N GLU A 107 0.04 -25.15 15.00
CA GLU A 107 -0.81 -26.32 14.72
C GLU A 107 -2.02 -26.40 15.66
N LYS A 108 -1.82 -26.11 16.96
CA LYS A 108 -2.91 -26.04 17.96
C LYS A 108 -3.98 -24.98 17.69
N HIS A 109 -3.76 -24.06 16.74
CA HIS A 109 -4.70 -23.00 16.39
C HIS A 109 -5.53 -23.33 15.15
N VAL A 110 -5.26 -24.45 14.46
CA VAL A 110 -5.99 -24.84 13.24
C VAL A 110 -7.49 -24.92 13.53
N GLY A 111 -8.30 -24.35 12.64
CA GLY A 111 -9.76 -24.23 12.76
C GLY A 111 -10.25 -23.02 13.57
N ARG A 112 -9.36 -22.28 14.25
CA ARG A 112 -9.73 -21.03 14.95
C ARG A 112 -9.70 -19.83 13.99
N PRO A 113 -10.48 -18.76 14.26
CA PRO A 113 -10.44 -17.52 13.46
C PRO A 113 -9.07 -16.84 13.49
N LYS A 114 -8.57 -16.40 12.33
CA LYS A 114 -7.24 -15.79 12.20
C LYS A 114 -7.12 -14.49 13.00
N ALA A 115 -8.07 -13.58 12.86
CA ALA A 115 -8.04 -12.26 13.52
C ALA A 115 -7.94 -12.39 15.05
N GLN A 116 -8.73 -13.29 15.64
CA GLN A 116 -8.73 -13.53 17.08
C GLN A 116 -7.38 -14.07 17.56
N VAL A 117 -6.87 -15.12 16.90
CA VAL A 117 -5.60 -15.75 17.31
C VAL A 117 -4.42 -14.80 17.09
N ALA A 118 -4.43 -14.00 16.03
CA ALA A 118 -3.40 -13.00 15.78
C ALA A 118 -3.35 -11.97 16.91
N ALA A 119 -4.51 -11.44 17.31
CA ALA A 119 -4.62 -10.52 18.44
C ALA A 119 -4.15 -11.16 19.76
N GLU A 120 -4.59 -12.37 20.08
CA GLU A 120 -4.15 -13.12 21.28
C GLU A 120 -2.63 -13.29 21.30
N ALA A 121 -2.04 -13.72 20.19
CA ALA A 121 -0.60 -13.98 20.08
C ALA A 121 0.22 -12.69 20.27
N LEU A 122 -0.17 -11.59 19.63
CA LEU A 122 0.56 -10.32 19.69
C LEU A 122 0.45 -9.65 21.05
N ASN A 123 -0.75 -9.62 21.64
CA ASN A 123 -0.93 -9.09 23.01
C ASN A 123 -0.09 -9.86 24.03
N ALA A 124 0.02 -11.19 23.89
CA ALA A 124 0.86 -12.00 24.76
C ALA A 124 2.36 -11.80 24.50
N GLN A 125 2.78 -11.86 23.25
CA GLN A 125 4.20 -11.79 22.85
C GLN A 125 4.80 -10.41 23.13
N TYR A 126 4.03 -9.34 22.93
CA TYR A 126 4.48 -7.95 23.06
C TYR A 126 3.86 -7.24 24.27
N ALA A 127 3.42 -7.98 25.29
CA ALA A 127 2.85 -7.42 26.53
C ALA A 127 3.77 -6.38 27.20
N HIS A 128 5.09 -6.60 27.15
CA HIS A 128 6.10 -5.69 27.69
C HIS A 128 6.14 -4.33 26.97
N LEU A 129 5.67 -4.26 25.72
CA LEU A 129 5.50 -3.03 24.95
C LEU A 129 4.17 -2.33 25.22
N ARG A 130 3.25 -2.98 25.97
CA ARG A 130 1.87 -2.51 26.22
C ARG A 130 1.08 -2.29 24.93
N VAL A 131 1.24 -3.19 23.96
CA VAL A 131 0.38 -3.21 22.78
C VAL A 131 -1.02 -3.69 23.15
N HIS A 132 -2.02 -3.16 22.45
CA HIS A 132 -3.43 -3.51 22.55
C HIS A 132 -3.93 -3.80 21.13
N VAL A 133 -4.07 -5.10 20.84
CA VAL A 133 -4.56 -5.59 19.56
C VAL A 133 -5.97 -6.15 19.72
N THR A 134 -6.94 -5.64 18.96
CA THR A 134 -8.32 -6.16 18.95
C THR A 134 -8.57 -6.97 17.68
N GLY A 135 -9.03 -8.21 17.82
CA GLY A 135 -9.36 -9.08 16.68
C GLY A 135 -10.85 -9.06 16.33
N HIS A 136 -11.19 -8.69 15.11
CA HIS A 136 -12.54 -8.70 14.55
C HIS A 136 -12.68 -9.86 13.57
N VAL A 137 -13.58 -10.80 13.88
CA VAL A 137 -13.91 -11.91 12.97
C VAL A 137 -15.09 -11.48 12.13
N GLY A 138 -14.92 -11.48 10.81
CA GLY A 138 -16.00 -11.12 9.89
C GLY A 138 -15.48 -10.48 8.61
N ARG A 139 -16.43 -10.24 7.70
CA ARG A 139 -16.15 -9.58 6.42
C ARG A 139 -16.02 -8.08 6.60
N LEU A 140 -15.33 -7.42 5.68
CA LEU A 140 -15.20 -5.96 5.68
C LEU A 140 -16.57 -5.29 5.49
N GLU A 141 -17.37 -5.87 4.59
CA GLU A 141 -18.68 -5.37 4.18
C GLU A 141 -19.74 -5.46 5.28
N GLU A 142 -19.46 -6.19 6.37
CA GLU A 142 -20.35 -6.31 7.53
C GLU A 142 -20.16 -5.17 8.54
N LYS A 143 -19.09 -4.38 8.40
CA LYS A 143 -18.80 -3.23 9.26
C LYS A 143 -19.43 -1.96 8.69
N ASP A 144 -19.95 -1.12 9.58
CA ASP A 144 -20.53 0.17 9.21
C ASP A 144 -19.46 1.27 9.10
N GLU A 145 -19.86 2.44 8.62
CA GLU A 145 -18.97 3.59 8.52
C GLU A 145 -18.39 3.99 9.88
N ALA A 146 -19.18 3.88 10.95
CA ALA A 146 -18.74 4.23 12.31
C ALA A 146 -17.55 3.37 12.76
N PHE A 147 -17.53 2.09 12.39
CA PHE A 147 -16.37 1.24 12.61
C PHE A 147 -15.12 1.80 11.92
N TYR A 148 -15.20 2.23 10.66
CA TYR A 148 -14.02 2.69 9.94
C TYR A 148 -13.54 4.08 10.37
N ARG A 149 -14.46 4.99 10.72
CA ARG A 149 -14.15 6.38 11.13
C ARG A 149 -13.26 6.48 12.37
N GLN A 150 -13.18 5.44 13.19
CA GLN A 150 -12.37 5.47 14.41
C GLN A 150 -10.86 5.36 14.16
N PHE A 151 -10.45 4.90 12.98
CA PHE A 151 -9.05 4.65 12.64
C PHE A 151 -8.39 5.85 11.99
N GLN A 152 -7.11 6.05 12.29
CA GLN A 152 -6.29 7.11 11.69
C GLN A 152 -5.51 6.60 10.48
N ILE A 153 -5.23 5.30 10.39
CA ILE A 153 -4.55 4.66 9.26
C ILE A 153 -5.19 3.29 9.04
N ILE A 154 -5.41 2.92 7.77
CA ILE A 154 -5.81 1.56 7.39
C ILE A 154 -4.68 0.94 6.58
N VAL A 155 -4.26 -0.28 6.95
CA VAL A 155 -3.24 -1.07 6.22
C VAL A 155 -3.88 -2.35 5.70
N ALA A 156 -3.85 -2.56 4.39
CA ALA A 156 -4.49 -3.70 3.73
C ALA A 156 -3.45 -4.73 3.26
N GLY A 157 -3.62 -5.97 3.72
CA GLY A 157 -2.89 -7.16 3.27
C GLY A 157 -3.84 -8.19 2.65
N LEU A 158 -4.72 -7.72 1.76
CA LEU A 158 -5.78 -8.51 1.13
C LEU A 158 -5.24 -9.45 0.03
N ASP A 159 -6.03 -10.39 -0.42
CA ASP A 159 -5.67 -11.33 -1.50
C ASP A 159 -6.62 -11.28 -2.70
N SER A 160 -7.76 -10.60 -2.59
CA SER A 160 -8.69 -10.36 -3.70
C SER A 160 -8.64 -8.92 -4.20
N VAL A 161 -8.97 -8.74 -5.48
CA VAL A 161 -9.10 -7.41 -6.11
C VAL A 161 -10.40 -6.77 -5.64
N GLU A 162 -11.46 -7.56 -5.50
CA GLU A 162 -12.79 -7.14 -5.10
C GLU A 162 -12.76 -6.49 -3.71
N ALA A 163 -12.13 -7.12 -2.73
CA ALA A 163 -12.02 -6.56 -1.37
C ALA A 163 -11.20 -5.25 -1.36
N ARG A 164 -10.14 -5.16 -2.18
CA ARG A 164 -9.34 -3.93 -2.30
C ARG A 164 -10.14 -2.79 -2.91
N ARG A 165 -10.91 -3.06 -3.97
CA ARG A 165 -11.80 -2.08 -4.61
C ARG A 165 -12.88 -1.60 -3.63
N TRP A 166 -13.47 -2.52 -2.88
CA TRP A 166 -14.48 -2.19 -1.86
C TRP A 166 -13.90 -1.32 -0.75
N LEU A 167 -12.74 -1.69 -0.21
CA LEU A 167 -12.07 -0.92 0.84
C LEU A 167 -11.65 0.46 0.32
N ASN A 168 -11.13 0.53 -0.91
CA ASN A 168 -10.81 1.79 -1.58
C ASN A 168 -12.04 2.70 -1.71
N ALA A 169 -13.18 2.16 -2.16
CA ALA A 169 -14.42 2.94 -2.24
C ALA A 169 -14.87 3.44 -0.86
N THR A 170 -14.79 2.57 0.16
CA THR A 170 -15.18 2.89 1.54
C THR A 170 -14.34 4.05 2.10
N VAL A 171 -13.00 4.01 2.00
CA VAL A 171 -12.18 5.11 2.55
C VAL A 171 -12.40 6.44 1.82
N HIS A 172 -12.80 6.42 0.55
CA HIS A 172 -13.17 7.64 -0.18
C HIS A 172 -14.56 8.14 0.21
N SER A 173 -15.52 7.26 0.46
CA SER A 173 -16.88 7.68 0.87
C SER A 173 -16.93 8.25 2.29
N LEU A 174 -15.94 7.96 3.12
CA LEU A 174 -15.84 8.50 4.48
C LEU A 174 -15.38 9.96 4.52
N ALA A 175 -14.73 10.46 3.46
CA ALA A 175 -14.26 11.83 3.43
C ALA A 175 -15.43 12.81 3.47
N GLU A 176 -15.33 13.76 4.39
CA GLU A 176 -16.29 14.83 4.60
C GLU A 176 -16.01 15.97 3.62
N THR A 177 -17.07 16.69 3.26
CA THR A 177 -16.99 17.85 2.37
C THR A 177 -17.45 19.09 3.12
N ASP A 178 -16.76 20.20 2.91
CA ASP A 178 -17.13 21.47 3.48
C ASP A 178 -18.41 22.04 2.82
N GLN A 179 -18.84 23.21 3.30
CA GLN A 179 -20.02 23.92 2.77
C GLN A 179 -19.92 24.32 1.28
N ASN A 180 -18.72 24.32 0.70
CA ASN A 180 -18.47 24.64 -0.70
C ASN A 180 -18.45 23.38 -1.58
N GLY A 181 -18.51 22.19 -0.98
CA GLY A 181 -18.39 20.91 -1.66
C GLY A 181 -16.94 20.45 -1.84
N ASP A 182 -15.97 21.14 -1.24
CA ASP A 182 -14.57 20.75 -1.27
C ASP A 182 -14.28 19.71 -0.18
N VAL A 183 -13.44 18.71 -0.51
CA VAL A 183 -13.11 17.63 0.44
C VAL A 183 -12.25 18.17 1.59
N GLU A 184 -12.69 17.92 2.81
CA GLU A 184 -11.93 18.20 4.03
C GLU A 184 -10.86 17.13 4.22
N LEU A 185 -9.64 17.40 3.76
CA LEU A 185 -8.53 16.42 3.77
C LEU A 185 -8.21 15.82 5.15
N GLN A 186 -8.58 16.50 6.24
CA GLN A 186 -8.39 16.02 7.62
C GLN A 186 -9.32 14.85 7.98
N SER A 187 -10.46 14.73 7.30
CA SER A 187 -11.40 13.61 7.45
C SER A 187 -10.98 12.38 6.65
N CYS A 188 -10.05 12.53 5.70
CA CYS A 188 -9.57 11.43 4.87
C CYS A 188 -8.71 10.47 5.69
N ILE A 189 -9.03 9.18 5.63
CA ILE A 189 -8.24 8.12 6.26
C ILE A 189 -7.25 7.56 5.23
N PRO A 190 -5.92 7.68 5.44
CA PRO A 190 -4.92 7.07 4.57
C PRO A 190 -5.05 5.54 4.51
N LEU A 191 -4.99 5.00 3.30
CA LEU A 191 -5.00 3.57 3.02
C LEU A 191 -3.64 3.12 2.47
N LEU A 192 -2.97 2.24 3.19
CA LEU A 192 -1.71 1.61 2.77
C LEU A 192 -2.02 0.20 2.24
N ASP A 193 -1.97 0.00 0.93
CA ASP A 193 -2.29 -1.28 0.30
C ASP A 193 -1.02 -2.05 -0.08
N GLY A 194 -0.96 -3.32 0.31
CA GLY A 194 0.11 -4.23 -0.07
C GLY A 194 -0.39 -5.45 -0.84
N GLY A 195 0.45 -5.93 -1.74
CA GLY A 195 0.24 -7.16 -2.51
C GLY A 195 1.53 -7.95 -2.63
N SER A 196 1.42 -9.28 -2.66
CA SER A 196 2.56 -10.18 -2.81
C SER A 196 2.19 -11.39 -3.66
N GLU A 197 3.06 -11.75 -4.60
CA GLU A 197 2.94 -12.93 -5.44
C GLU A 197 4.33 -13.52 -5.72
N GLY A 198 4.59 -14.70 -5.16
CA GLY A 198 5.87 -15.37 -5.26
C GLY A 198 7.00 -14.49 -4.74
N LEU A 199 7.87 -14.05 -5.65
CA LEU A 199 9.02 -13.17 -5.39
C LEU A 199 8.77 -11.71 -5.79
N LYS A 200 7.53 -11.37 -6.18
CA LYS A 200 7.07 -10.02 -6.52
C LYS A 200 6.18 -9.47 -5.41
N GLY A 201 6.20 -8.17 -5.23
CA GLY A 201 5.23 -7.51 -4.37
C GLY A 201 5.12 -6.03 -4.66
N GLN A 202 4.14 -5.40 -4.06
CA GLN A 202 3.89 -3.96 -4.16
C GLN A 202 3.42 -3.40 -2.83
N ALA A 203 3.79 -2.16 -2.56
CA ALA A 203 3.26 -1.34 -1.47
C ALA A 203 2.84 0.01 -2.05
N ARG A 204 1.65 0.49 -1.66
CA ARG A 204 1.07 1.74 -2.15
C ARG A 204 0.50 2.56 -1.00
N CYS A 205 0.76 3.86 -1.04
CA CYS A 205 0.09 4.84 -0.19
C CYS A 205 -1.05 5.52 -0.97
N ILE A 206 -2.27 5.39 -0.47
CA ILE A 206 -3.47 6.04 -1.02
C ILE A 206 -3.96 7.06 -0.01
N PHE A 207 -3.87 8.34 -0.37
CA PHE A 207 -4.53 9.45 0.32
C PHE A 207 -5.75 9.84 -0.50
N PRO A 208 -6.98 9.55 -0.03
CA PRO A 208 -8.19 9.85 -0.77
C PRO A 208 -8.21 11.30 -1.28
N PHE A 209 -8.58 11.47 -2.55
CA PHE A 209 -8.67 12.77 -3.25
C PHE A 209 -7.35 13.54 -3.42
N VAL A 210 -6.22 13.01 -2.95
CA VAL A 210 -4.90 13.64 -3.08
C VAL A 210 -3.99 12.87 -4.03
N THR A 211 -3.93 11.54 -3.86
CA THR A 211 -3.12 10.64 -4.68
C THR A 211 -4.00 9.73 -5.53
N SER A 212 -3.42 9.03 -6.51
CA SER A 212 -4.13 7.99 -7.26
C SER A 212 -4.65 6.90 -6.33
N CYS A 213 -5.91 6.52 -6.55
CA CYS A 213 -6.56 5.49 -5.76
C CYS A 213 -6.34 4.11 -6.39
N PHE A 214 -6.85 3.05 -5.75
CA PHE A 214 -6.75 1.70 -6.29
C PHE A 214 -7.30 1.62 -7.72
N GLU A 215 -8.45 2.24 -7.94
CA GLU A 215 -9.18 2.27 -9.21
C GLU A 215 -8.42 2.91 -10.36
N CYS A 216 -7.65 3.98 -10.08
CA CYS A 216 -6.83 4.67 -11.08
C CYS A 216 -5.78 3.76 -11.74
N SER A 217 -5.40 2.66 -11.08
CA SER A 217 -4.36 1.74 -11.55
C SER A 217 -4.88 0.34 -11.88
N LEU A 218 -6.20 0.13 -11.86
CA LEU A 218 -6.78 -1.20 -12.00
C LEU A 218 -6.36 -1.88 -13.32
N GLN A 219 -6.16 -1.08 -14.37
CA GLN A 219 -5.69 -1.55 -15.68
C GLN A 219 -4.25 -2.08 -15.68
N SER A 220 -3.44 -1.73 -14.68
CA SER A 220 -2.07 -2.21 -14.54
C SER A 220 -1.98 -3.62 -13.94
N PHE A 221 -3.09 -4.14 -13.38
CA PHE A 221 -3.12 -5.52 -12.88
C PHE A 221 -3.11 -6.50 -14.06
N PRO A 222 -2.34 -7.60 -13.96
CA PRO A 222 -2.31 -8.60 -15.01
C PRO A 222 -3.74 -9.15 -15.23
N PRO A 223 -4.14 -9.41 -16.48
CA PRO A 223 -5.45 -9.98 -16.75
C PRO A 223 -5.56 -11.34 -16.06
N GLN A 224 -6.67 -11.57 -15.36
CA GLN A 224 -6.93 -12.88 -14.78
C GLN A 224 -6.99 -13.93 -15.90
N THR A 225 -6.29 -15.04 -15.71
CA THR A 225 -6.31 -16.14 -16.66
C THR A 225 -7.70 -16.76 -16.68
N SER A 226 -8.41 -16.60 -17.79
CA SER A 226 -9.71 -17.23 -18.05
C SER A 226 -9.63 -18.00 -19.36
N TYR A 227 -10.01 -19.27 -19.32
CA TYR A 227 -9.99 -20.13 -20.50
C TYR A 227 -11.38 -20.11 -21.17
N PRO A 228 -11.47 -19.82 -22.48
CA PRO A 228 -12.75 -19.88 -23.19
C PRO A 228 -13.38 -21.27 -23.13
N LEU A 229 -14.70 -21.35 -22.91
CA LEU A 229 -15.40 -22.63 -22.79
C LEU A 229 -15.22 -23.53 -24.03
N CYS A 230 -15.16 -22.95 -25.24
CA CYS A 230 -14.87 -23.70 -26.46
C CYS A 230 -13.49 -24.37 -26.45
N THR A 231 -12.49 -23.73 -25.84
CA THR A 231 -11.14 -24.32 -25.67
C THR A 231 -11.19 -25.43 -24.63
N LEU A 232 -11.90 -25.23 -23.52
CA LEU A 232 -12.05 -26.24 -22.48
C LEU A 232 -12.79 -27.48 -22.99
N ALA A 233 -13.88 -27.28 -23.74
CA ALA A 233 -14.78 -28.34 -24.19
C ALA A 233 -14.26 -29.11 -25.41
N GLU A 234 -13.81 -28.40 -26.44
CA GLU A 234 -13.53 -29.01 -27.76
C GLU A 234 -12.03 -29.19 -28.03
N THR A 235 -11.19 -28.24 -27.59
CA THR A 235 -9.77 -28.18 -27.99
C THR A 235 -8.82 -27.92 -26.81
N PRO A 236 -8.82 -28.78 -25.77
CA PRO A 236 -7.87 -28.67 -24.68
C PRO A 236 -6.45 -28.88 -25.21
N ARG A 237 -5.49 -28.15 -24.65
CA ARG A 237 -4.09 -28.08 -25.12
C ARG A 237 -3.09 -28.16 -23.98
N LEU A 238 -3.48 -27.69 -22.80
CA LEU A 238 -2.68 -27.68 -21.59
C LEU A 238 -3.35 -28.57 -20.53
N PRO A 239 -2.58 -29.17 -19.60
CA PRO A 239 -3.15 -29.96 -18.52
C PRO A 239 -4.12 -29.15 -17.63
N GLU A 240 -3.90 -27.85 -17.49
CA GLU A 240 -4.80 -26.90 -16.82
C GLU A 240 -6.19 -26.88 -17.45
N HIS A 241 -6.30 -26.97 -18.79
CA HIS A 241 -7.60 -27.00 -19.47
C HIS A 241 -8.40 -28.25 -19.09
N CYS A 242 -7.74 -29.39 -18.90
CA CYS A 242 -8.38 -30.63 -18.50
C CYS A 242 -8.91 -30.54 -17.06
N ILE A 243 -8.14 -29.90 -16.17
CA ILE A 243 -8.54 -29.67 -14.78
C ILE A 243 -9.71 -28.69 -14.72
N GLU A 244 -9.61 -27.54 -15.39
CA GLU A 244 -10.65 -26.50 -15.37
C GLU A 244 -11.96 -27.02 -15.97
N TYR A 245 -11.90 -27.80 -17.06
CA TYR A 245 -13.09 -28.44 -17.61
C TYR A 245 -13.71 -29.44 -16.63
N ALA A 246 -12.90 -30.26 -15.96
CA ALA A 246 -13.41 -31.21 -14.99
C ALA A 246 -14.08 -30.51 -13.79
N MET A 247 -13.55 -29.35 -13.39
CA MET A 247 -14.05 -28.56 -12.26
C MET A 247 -15.34 -27.80 -12.61
N ILE A 248 -15.40 -27.14 -13.76
CA ILE A 248 -16.54 -26.27 -14.12
C ILE A 248 -17.65 -27.06 -14.81
N VAL A 249 -17.29 -28.02 -15.66
CA VAL A 249 -18.24 -28.74 -16.53
C VAL A 249 -18.56 -30.13 -16.00
N LEU A 250 -17.57 -30.98 -15.75
CA LEU A 250 -17.87 -32.36 -15.32
C LEU A 250 -18.45 -32.41 -13.92
N TRP A 251 -17.97 -31.56 -13.01
CA TRP A 251 -18.49 -31.51 -11.64
C TRP A 251 -19.97 -31.14 -11.62
N THR A 252 -20.34 -30.07 -12.30
CA THR A 252 -21.74 -29.58 -12.34
C THR A 252 -22.68 -30.57 -13.04
N GLN A 253 -22.18 -31.34 -14.01
CA GLN A 253 -22.95 -32.43 -14.63
C GLN A 253 -23.14 -33.63 -13.69
N GLN A 254 -22.11 -34.00 -12.92
CA GLN A 254 -22.15 -35.18 -12.05
C GLN A 254 -22.85 -34.89 -10.72
N PHE A 255 -22.71 -33.68 -10.20
CA PHE A 255 -23.19 -33.24 -8.90
C PHE A 255 -23.92 -31.88 -9.02
N PRO A 256 -25.09 -31.83 -9.67
CA PRO A 256 -25.82 -30.57 -9.90
C PRO A 256 -26.24 -29.85 -8.61
N ASP A 257 -26.46 -30.60 -7.52
CA ASP A 257 -26.91 -30.07 -6.23
C ASP A 257 -25.75 -29.79 -5.25
N ARG A 258 -24.48 -29.96 -5.66
CA ARG A 258 -23.32 -29.75 -4.79
C ARG A 258 -22.30 -28.83 -5.40
N GLU A 259 -21.89 -27.82 -4.64
CA GLU A 259 -20.75 -27.00 -5.01
C GLU A 259 -19.44 -27.77 -4.85
N PHE A 260 -18.49 -27.47 -5.73
CA PHE A 260 -17.15 -28.00 -5.64
C PHE A 260 -16.42 -27.33 -4.46
N ASP A 261 -15.75 -28.14 -3.64
CA ASP A 261 -14.98 -27.67 -2.48
C ASP A 261 -13.51 -28.04 -2.70
N GLY A 262 -12.68 -27.03 -2.91
CA GLY A 262 -11.24 -27.20 -3.13
C GLY A 262 -10.49 -27.62 -1.87
N ASP A 263 -11.06 -27.47 -0.68
CA ASP A 263 -10.45 -27.91 0.57
C ASP A 263 -10.83 -29.36 0.94
N ASN A 264 -11.84 -29.94 0.30
CA ASN A 264 -12.24 -31.32 0.49
C ASN A 264 -11.30 -32.29 -0.28
N PRO A 265 -10.55 -33.18 0.40
CA PRO A 265 -9.65 -34.13 -0.24
C PRO A 265 -10.35 -35.08 -1.23
N GLU A 266 -11.60 -35.48 -0.96
CA GLU A 266 -12.38 -36.36 -1.84
C GLU A 266 -12.76 -35.65 -3.13
N HIS A 267 -13.16 -34.39 -3.05
CA HIS A 267 -13.49 -33.57 -4.22
C HIS A 267 -12.25 -33.36 -5.09
N LEU A 268 -11.11 -33.03 -4.48
CA LEU A 268 -9.83 -32.88 -5.17
C LEU A 268 -9.37 -34.19 -5.83
N GLN A 269 -9.54 -35.33 -5.15
CA GLN A 269 -9.18 -36.63 -5.69
C GLN A 269 -10.05 -36.98 -6.91
N TRP A 270 -11.36 -36.78 -6.81
CA TRP A 270 -12.28 -36.96 -7.94
C TRP A 270 -11.88 -36.06 -9.12
N LEU A 271 -11.57 -34.79 -8.85
CA LEU A 271 -11.20 -33.84 -9.87
C LEU A 271 -9.91 -34.24 -10.58
N TYR A 272 -8.89 -34.65 -9.81
CA TYR A 272 -7.62 -35.15 -10.35
C TYR A 272 -7.83 -36.35 -11.28
N GLU A 273 -8.63 -37.33 -10.86
CA GLU A 273 -8.90 -38.53 -11.66
C GLU A 273 -9.61 -38.21 -12.97
N ARG A 274 -10.62 -37.32 -12.93
CA ARG A 274 -11.36 -36.90 -14.13
C ARG A 274 -10.52 -36.06 -15.08
N ALA A 275 -9.73 -35.15 -14.53
CA ALA A 275 -8.80 -34.35 -15.32
C ALA A 275 -7.76 -35.24 -16.01
N LYS A 276 -7.23 -36.26 -15.31
CA LYS A 276 -6.27 -37.22 -15.88
C LYS A 276 -6.90 -38.05 -17.00
N GLN A 277 -8.10 -38.59 -16.80
CA GLN A 277 -8.82 -39.35 -17.83
C GLN A 277 -9.08 -38.50 -19.08
N ARG A 278 -9.46 -37.23 -18.90
CA ARG A 278 -9.64 -36.30 -20.01
C ARG A 278 -8.32 -36.01 -20.72
N ALA A 279 -7.24 -35.78 -19.98
CA ALA A 279 -5.92 -35.52 -20.56
C ALA A 279 -5.45 -36.71 -21.41
N GLU A 280 -5.65 -37.95 -20.94
CA GLU A 280 -5.35 -39.17 -21.71
C GLU A 280 -6.14 -39.23 -23.04
N THR A 281 -7.41 -38.83 -23.03
CA THR A 281 -8.27 -38.82 -24.24
C THR A 281 -7.75 -37.86 -25.32
N PHE A 282 -7.17 -36.73 -24.91
CA PHE A 282 -6.61 -35.72 -25.82
C PHE A 282 -5.10 -35.85 -26.01
N GLY A 283 -4.45 -36.89 -25.45
CA GLY A 283 -3.00 -37.07 -25.54
C GLY A 283 -2.17 -36.01 -24.80
N ILE A 284 -2.74 -35.36 -23.79
CA ILE A 284 -2.11 -34.29 -23.00
C ILE A 284 -1.41 -34.90 -21.79
N GLN A 285 -0.15 -34.54 -21.57
CA GLN A 285 0.64 -34.95 -20.41
C GLN A 285 0.70 -33.84 -19.36
N GLY A 286 1.12 -34.17 -18.13
CA GLY A 286 1.42 -33.17 -17.09
C GLY A 286 0.33 -32.95 -16.03
N VAL A 287 -0.82 -33.64 -16.11
CA VAL A 287 -1.80 -33.62 -15.01
C VAL A 287 -1.25 -34.34 -13.79
N THR A 288 -0.98 -33.58 -12.74
CA THR A 288 -0.52 -34.09 -11.44
C THR A 288 -1.46 -33.60 -10.34
N TYR A 289 -1.52 -34.31 -9.21
CA TYR A 289 -2.34 -33.88 -8.07
C TYR A 289 -1.96 -32.47 -7.58
N ARG A 290 -0.66 -32.15 -7.62
CA ARG A 290 -0.15 -30.81 -7.27
C ARG A 290 -0.63 -29.74 -8.25
N LEU A 291 -0.66 -30.03 -9.55
CA LEU A 291 -1.20 -29.10 -10.55
C LEU A 291 -2.72 -28.94 -10.39
N THR A 292 -3.44 -30.03 -10.11
CA THR A 292 -4.88 -29.97 -9.82
C THR A 292 -5.15 -29.03 -8.65
N LEU A 293 -4.47 -29.21 -7.52
CA LEU A 293 -4.52 -28.28 -6.38
C LEU A 293 -4.24 -26.83 -6.79
N GLY A 294 -3.19 -26.62 -7.60
CA GLY A 294 -2.77 -25.29 -8.08
C GLY A 294 -3.84 -24.57 -8.88
N VAL A 295 -4.42 -25.26 -9.88
CA VAL A 295 -5.48 -24.73 -10.75
C VAL A 295 -6.76 -24.49 -9.96
N THR A 296 -7.19 -25.49 -9.19
CA THR A 296 -8.43 -25.44 -8.41
C THR A 296 -8.46 -24.32 -7.39
N LYS A 297 -7.39 -24.17 -6.61
CA LYS A 297 -7.32 -23.14 -5.57
C LYS A 297 -6.75 -21.82 -6.08
N ARG A 298 -6.43 -21.72 -7.37
CA ARG A 298 -5.71 -20.60 -7.98
C ARG A 298 -4.52 -20.17 -7.11
N ILE A 299 -3.71 -21.15 -6.69
CA ILE A 299 -2.70 -20.95 -5.65
C ILE A 299 -1.69 -19.92 -6.11
N ILE A 300 -1.75 -18.73 -5.52
CA ILE A 300 -0.71 -17.71 -5.63
C ILE A 300 0.47 -18.17 -4.77
N PRO A 301 1.66 -18.42 -5.33
CA PRO A 301 2.84 -18.75 -4.55
C PRO A 301 3.08 -17.64 -3.52
N ALA A 302 3.40 -18.01 -2.28
CA ALA A 302 3.61 -17.03 -1.22
C ALA A 302 4.82 -17.42 -0.39
N VAL A 303 5.74 -16.47 -0.21
CA VAL A 303 7.00 -16.67 0.51
C VAL A 303 7.08 -15.65 1.65
N ALA A 304 7.54 -16.11 2.82
CA ALA A 304 7.64 -15.25 4.01
C ALA A 304 8.55 -14.02 3.78
N SER A 305 9.64 -14.17 3.02
CA SER A 305 10.56 -13.07 2.69
C SER A 305 9.87 -11.93 1.94
N THR A 306 9.08 -12.24 0.91
CA THR A 306 8.32 -11.24 0.14
C THR A 306 7.34 -10.49 1.06
N ASN A 307 6.59 -11.22 1.88
CA ASN A 307 5.64 -10.61 2.83
C ASN A 307 6.36 -9.69 3.82
N ALA A 308 7.52 -10.12 4.34
CA ALA A 308 8.29 -9.33 5.30
C ALA A 308 8.80 -8.02 4.70
N ILE A 309 9.28 -8.03 3.45
CA ILE A 309 9.75 -6.81 2.78
C ILE A 309 8.58 -5.86 2.52
N ILE A 310 7.47 -6.35 1.94
CA ILE A 310 6.29 -5.51 1.67
C ILE A 310 5.70 -4.95 2.97
N ALA A 311 5.60 -5.76 4.02
CA ALA A 311 5.17 -5.30 5.33
C ALA A 311 6.07 -4.20 5.91
N ALA A 312 7.39 -4.34 5.77
CA ALA A 312 8.33 -3.32 6.23
C ALA A 312 8.09 -1.99 5.50
N MET A 313 7.89 -2.02 4.18
CA MET A 313 7.59 -0.81 3.39
C MET A 313 6.29 -0.15 3.84
N LEU A 314 5.21 -0.92 4.04
CA LEU A 314 3.93 -0.38 4.52
C LEU A 314 4.04 0.23 5.92
N VAL A 315 4.74 -0.42 6.84
CA VAL A 315 4.88 0.07 8.22
C VAL A 315 5.80 1.28 8.30
N GLU A 316 6.80 1.38 7.42
CA GLU A 316 7.63 2.57 7.30
C GLU A 316 6.78 3.79 6.87
N GLU A 317 5.89 3.60 5.91
CA GLU A 317 4.95 4.65 5.48
C GLU A 317 3.93 5.01 6.57
N ALA A 318 3.40 4.02 7.29
CA ALA A 318 2.55 4.28 8.45
C ALA A 318 3.27 5.12 9.51
N LEU A 319 4.54 4.82 9.79
CA LEU A 319 5.36 5.58 10.74
C LEU A 319 5.59 7.02 10.27
N LYS A 320 5.89 7.22 8.97
CA LYS A 320 6.04 8.56 8.38
C LYS A 320 4.75 9.37 8.51
N ILE A 321 3.60 8.76 8.21
CA ILE A 321 2.27 9.39 8.29
C ILE A 321 1.93 9.77 9.74
N ALA A 322 2.15 8.85 10.70
CA ALA A 322 1.78 9.07 12.09
C ALA A 322 2.69 10.07 12.82
N THR A 323 3.93 10.25 12.37
CA THR A 323 4.94 11.03 13.11
C THR A 323 5.44 12.25 12.38
N PHE A 324 5.29 12.31 11.05
CA PHE A 324 5.94 13.27 10.18
C PHE A 324 7.47 13.25 10.27
N CYS A 325 8.12 12.19 10.79
CA CYS A 325 9.59 12.23 10.95
C CYS A 325 10.38 12.37 9.63
N VAL A 326 9.76 11.97 8.52
CA VAL A 326 10.23 12.15 7.14
C VAL A 326 8.98 12.32 6.25
N CYS A 327 9.07 13.08 5.16
CA CYS A 327 7.97 13.19 4.19
C CYS A 327 7.61 11.82 3.58
N SER A 328 6.35 11.39 3.70
CA SER A 328 5.79 10.22 2.98
C SER A 328 5.46 10.54 1.52
N SER A 329 5.37 11.81 1.15
CA SER A 329 5.23 12.26 -0.24
C SER A 329 5.79 13.67 -0.39
N HIS A 330 6.06 14.06 -1.64
CA HIS A 330 6.40 15.44 -1.97
C HIS A 330 5.18 16.37 -2.01
N ASP A 331 3.98 15.90 -1.67
CA ASP A 331 2.75 16.69 -1.72
C ASP A 331 2.50 17.42 -0.39
N ALA A 332 2.66 18.74 -0.41
CA ALA A 332 2.48 19.60 0.76
C ALA A 332 1.06 19.54 1.37
N ARG A 333 0.04 19.07 0.61
CA ARG A 333 -1.34 18.94 1.09
C ARG A 333 -1.49 17.80 2.10
N ILE A 334 -0.71 16.72 1.93
CA ILE A 334 -0.66 15.59 2.88
C ILE A 334 -0.16 16.08 4.25
N ALA A 335 0.69 17.09 4.26
CA ALA A 335 1.22 17.68 5.47
C ALA A 335 0.20 18.56 6.24
N GLY A 336 -0.97 18.87 5.66
CA GLY A 336 -2.04 19.67 6.30
C GLY A 336 -3.08 18.87 7.08
N ILE A 337 -3.02 17.53 7.01
CA ILE A 337 -4.05 16.61 7.52
C ILE A 337 -4.09 16.57 9.07
N ASP A 338 -3.04 17.00 9.78
CA ASP A 338 -2.92 16.81 11.25
C ASP A 338 -3.02 18.10 12.10
N THR A 339 -3.51 19.23 11.55
CA THR A 339 -3.46 20.51 12.29
C THR A 339 -4.59 20.75 13.30
N HIS A 340 -5.64 19.91 13.37
CA HIS A 340 -6.77 20.16 14.29
C HIS A 340 -7.42 18.93 14.97
N SER A 341 -6.80 17.74 14.98
CA SER A 341 -7.42 16.54 15.60
C SER A 341 -7.34 16.44 17.13
N SER A 342 -6.82 17.46 17.84
CA SER A 342 -6.90 17.52 19.31
C SER A 342 -8.28 18.00 19.80
N SER A 343 -9.35 17.29 19.42
CA SER A 343 -10.63 17.41 20.14
C SER A 343 -10.85 16.16 20.99
N ALA A 344 -10.94 16.38 22.29
CA ALA A 344 -11.06 15.37 23.34
C ALA A 344 -12.26 14.42 23.13
N PRO A 345 -12.23 13.20 23.69
CA PRO A 345 -13.34 12.25 23.56
C PRO A 345 -14.65 12.82 24.14
N PRO A 346 -15.83 12.46 23.58
CA PRO A 346 -17.10 12.97 24.04
C PRO A 346 -17.40 12.46 25.45
N SER A 347 -17.32 13.34 26.44
CA SER A 347 -17.74 13.04 27.82
C SER A 347 -19.26 12.87 27.85
N SER A 348 -19.72 11.67 28.13
CA SER A 348 -21.13 11.37 28.39
C SER A 348 -21.42 11.41 29.90
N SER A 349 -22.07 12.48 30.38
CA SER A 349 -23.14 12.42 31.40
C SER A 349 -23.78 13.81 31.64
N PRO A 350 -25.08 13.89 31.96
CA PRO A 350 -25.84 15.14 31.96
C PRO A 350 -25.78 15.90 33.30
N SER A 351 -25.69 17.22 33.17
CA SER A 351 -26.19 18.31 34.03
C SER A 351 -26.07 18.17 35.56
N SER A 352 -25.31 19.09 36.15
CA SER A 352 -25.86 19.89 37.26
C SER A 352 -25.34 21.33 37.20
N SER A 353 -26.29 22.24 37.19
CA SER A 353 -26.14 23.69 37.16
C SER A 353 -25.62 24.24 38.49
N SER A 354 -24.61 25.10 38.44
CA SER A 354 -24.49 26.20 39.40
C SER A 354 -23.63 27.33 38.85
N SER A 355 -24.30 28.45 38.61
CA SER A 355 -23.79 29.79 38.35
C SER A 355 -22.90 30.34 39.45
N SER A 356 -21.78 30.99 39.09
CA SER A 356 -21.34 32.22 39.78
C SER A 356 -20.28 32.95 38.94
N ALA A 357 -20.59 34.20 38.61
CA ALA A 357 -19.74 35.18 37.98
C ALA A 357 -18.70 35.75 38.96
N HIS A 358 -17.50 36.11 38.46
CA HIS A 358 -16.66 37.24 38.89
C HIS A 358 -15.50 37.36 37.87
N ALA A 359 -15.49 38.40 37.03
CA ALA A 359 -14.89 39.73 37.24
C ALA A 359 -13.42 39.82 36.75
N SER A 360 -13.29 40.44 35.58
CA SER A 360 -12.24 41.36 35.09
C SER A 360 -10.92 41.47 35.85
N THR A 361 -9.80 41.44 35.11
CA THR A 361 -8.81 42.54 35.13
C THR A 361 -7.88 42.53 33.92
N SER A 362 -7.58 43.75 33.51
CA SER A 362 -6.84 44.20 32.34
C SER A 362 -5.32 44.19 32.52
N GLY A 363 -4.62 44.03 31.38
CA GLY A 363 -3.40 44.78 31.06
C GLY A 363 -2.07 44.14 31.47
N ARG A 364 -1.17 43.92 30.50
CA ARG A 364 -0.09 44.87 30.19
C ARG A 364 0.76 44.36 29.03
N SER A 365 0.98 45.23 28.06
CA SER A 365 1.99 45.15 27.01
C SER A 365 3.40 45.30 27.58
N SER A 366 4.36 44.57 27.02
CA SER A 366 5.78 44.94 27.10
C SER A 366 6.55 44.36 25.92
N GLU A 367 6.89 45.26 25.00
CA GLU A 367 7.92 45.12 23.97
C GLU A 367 9.27 44.71 24.60
N ARG A 368 10.00 43.80 23.94
CA ARG A 368 11.45 43.69 24.11
C ARG A 368 12.18 43.45 22.79
N LYS A 369 12.81 44.55 22.37
CA LYS A 369 14.05 44.76 21.61
C LYS A 369 14.90 43.54 21.20
N LYS A 370 15.26 43.55 19.90
CA LYS A 370 16.46 42.95 19.29
C LYS A 370 17.75 43.33 20.05
N PRO A 371 18.78 42.48 20.00
CA PRO A 371 20.15 42.94 19.95
C PRO A 371 20.88 42.50 18.66
N ASP A 372 21.73 43.41 18.21
CA ASP A 372 22.59 43.33 17.03
C ASP A 372 23.70 42.28 17.14
N SER A 373 24.11 41.80 15.95
CA SER A 373 25.37 41.09 15.69
C SER A 373 26.60 41.94 16.04
N PRO A 374 27.76 41.32 16.31
CA PRO A 374 28.79 41.30 15.28
C PRO A 374 29.70 40.04 15.30
N PHE A 375 30.13 39.57 14.12
CA PHE A 375 31.55 39.55 13.69
C PHE A 375 31.75 38.73 12.40
N HIS A 376 32.57 39.31 11.51
CA HIS A 376 33.10 38.75 10.28
C HIS A 376 34.11 37.61 10.51
N GLY A 377 34.15 36.65 9.58
CA GLY A 377 35.23 35.67 9.48
C GLY A 377 35.07 34.72 8.30
N ASP A 378 35.68 35.10 7.18
CA ASP A 378 36.23 34.28 6.08
C ASP A 378 35.32 33.44 5.15
N ARG A 379 35.35 33.79 3.86
CA ARG A 379 34.71 33.08 2.74
C ARG A 379 35.72 32.14 2.08
N GLY A 380 35.61 30.84 2.36
CA GLY A 380 36.23 29.79 1.56
C GLY A 380 35.33 29.40 0.38
N HIS A 381 35.78 29.68 -0.84
CA HIS A 381 35.21 29.14 -2.08
C HIS A 381 35.35 27.61 -2.12
N ILE A 382 34.24 26.88 -2.26
CA ILE A 382 34.24 25.46 -2.64
C ILE A 382 33.54 25.37 -4.01
N THR A 383 34.32 25.00 -5.03
CA THR A 383 33.85 24.67 -6.38
C THR A 383 33.15 23.31 -6.40
N PRO A 384 32.07 23.12 -7.17
CA PRO A 384 31.47 21.80 -7.35
C PRO A 384 32.35 20.92 -8.25
N LEU A 385 32.53 19.65 -7.86
CA LEU A 385 33.16 18.61 -8.68
C LEU A 385 32.22 18.21 -9.84
N PRO A 386 32.75 17.89 -11.03
CA PRO A 386 31.95 17.52 -12.19
C PRO A 386 31.42 16.08 -12.08
N SER A 387 30.17 15.90 -12.52
CA SER A 387 29.49 14.62 -12.72
C SER A 387 30.16 13.79 -13.84
N PRO A 388 30.35 12.47 -13.67
CA PRO A 388 30.94 11.63 -14.71
C PRO A 388 29.94 11.34 -15.83
N SER A 389 30.43 11.52 -17.06
CA SER A 389 29.80 11.23 -18.34
C SER A 389 29.45 9.74 -18.52
N ALA A 390 28.25 9.47 -19.01
CA ALA A 390 27.84 8.15 -19.49
C ALA A 390 28.69 7.72 -20.70
N SER A 391 29.44 6.63 -20.54
CA SER A 391 30.05 5.90 -21.66
C SER A 391 29.15 4.74 -22.06
N SER A 392 28.64 4.79 -23.29
CA SER A 392 27.98 3.68 -23.99
C SER A 392 28.94 2.49 -24.12
N VAL A 393 28.59 1.35 -23.55
CA VAL A 393 29.26 0.07 -23.81
C VAL A 393 28.31 -0.79 -24.64
N SER A 394 28.69 -0.97 -25.90
CA SER A 394 28.19 -1.98 -26.82
C SER A 394 28.61 -3.38 -26.35
N CYS A 395 27.66 -4.30 -26.21
CA CYS A 395 27.95 -5.71 -26.02
C CYS A 395 27.71 -6.44 -27.35
N ASP A 396 28.80 -6.74 -28.04
CA ASP A 396 28.84 -7.78 -29.08
C ASP A 396 29.17 -9.14 -28.44
N ASP A 397 28.42 -10.14 -28.90
CA ASP A 397 28.75 -11.55 -29.11
C ASP A 397 29.51 -12.37 -28.06
N ALA A 398 28.79 -13.37 -27.53
CA ALA A 398 29.36 -14.67 -27.23
C ALA A 398 28.45 -15.79 -27.78
N SER A 399 29.06 -16.62 -28.59
CA SER A 399 28.54 -17.70 -29.42
C SER A 399 28.02 -18.91 -28.64
N SER A 400 27.01 -19.58 -29.19
CA SER A 400 26.87 -21.04 -29.09
C SER A 400 26.17 -21.61 -30.34
N ALA A 401 26.56 -22.83 -30.67
CA ALA A 401 26.61 -23.37 -32.03
C ALA A 401 25.32 -24.04 -32.52
N SER A 402 25.05 -23.81 -33.81
CA SER A 402 24.52 -24.69 -34.86
C SER A 402 23.75 -25.97 -34.49
N LEU A 403 22.52 -26.09 -34.99
CA LEU A 403 21.98 -27.28 -35.67
C LEU A 403 21.13 -26.84 -36.88
N SER A 404 21.28 -27.57 -37.98
CA SER A 404 20.92 -27.23 -39.36
C SER A 404 19.63 -27.88 -39.88
N HIS A 405 19.22 -27.47 -41.09
CA HIS A 405 18.18 -28.01 -42.03
C HIS A 405 16.78 -27.37 -41.84
N ASP A 406 16.01 -26.95 -42.84
CA ASP A 406 16.11 -26.98 -44.31
C ASP A 406 15.34 -25.77 -44.90
N ARG A 407 15.71 -25.36 -46.12
CA ARG A 407 15.06 -24.30 -46.89
C ARG A 407 14.03 -24.92 -47.84
N ASP A 408 12.85 -24.30 -47.93
CA ASP A 408 11.96 -24.42 -49.09
C ASP A 408 11.51 -23.02 -49.55
N GLU A 409 11.80 -22.70 -50.81
CA GLU A 409 11.25 -21.58 -51.62
C GLU A 409 9.83 -21.95 -52.09
N GLU A 410 8.85 -21.05 -52.21
CA GLU A 410 8.45 -20.22 -53.38
C GLU A 410 6.91 -19.96 -53.22
N PRO A 411 6.14 -19.21 -54.06
CA PRO A 411 6.38 -18.04 -54.93
C PRO A 411 5.26 -16.94 -54.75
N PRO A 412 5.23 -15.84 -55.56
CA PRO A 412 4.29 -14.71 -55.40
C PRO A 412 3.05 -14.78 -56.33
N GLN A 413 1.99 -14.03 -56.01
CA GLN A 413 0.82 -13.83 -56.88
C GLN A 413 0.49 -12.36 -57.17
N GLU A 414 0.18 -12.14 -58.45
CA GLU A 414 -0.23 -10.90 -59.13
C GLU A 414 -1.64 -10.39 -58.77
N GLY A 415 -1.89 -9.10 -59.06
CA GLY A 415 -2.95 -8.78 -60.04
C GLY A 415 -4.21 -8.03 -59.56
N GLN A 416 -4.19 -6.70 -59.73
CA GLN A 416 -5.26 -5.82 -60.30
C GLN A 416 -6.72 -5.95 -59.82
N LYS A 417 -7.47 -4.89 -59.48
CA LYS A 417 -7.82 -3.76 -60.38
C LYS A 417 -8.65 -2.69 -59.63
N ARG A 418 -8.53 -1.47 -60.16
CA ARG A 418 -9.12 -0.17 -59.74
C ARG A 418 -10.65 -0.09 -59.85
N LEU A 419 -11.22 0.87 -59.10
CA LEU A 419 -12.26 1.77 -59.62
C LEU A 419 -12.05 3.21 -59.10
N ARG A 420 -12.09 4.16 -60.06
CA ARG A 420 -11.93 5.61 -59.91
C ARG A 420 -13.30 6.29 -60.04
N GLY A 421 -13.43 7.45 -59.41
CA GLY A 421 -14.23 8.61 -59.87
C GLY A 421 -13.82 9.84 -59.04
N ARG A 422 -12.99 10.77 -59.54
CA ARG A 422 -13.33 12.01 -60.32
C ARG A 422 -14.26 12.96 -59.53
N GLY A 423 -14.00 14.26 -59.35
CA GLY A 423 -12.99 15.24 -59.82
C GLY A 423 -13.07 16.49 -58.92
N ALA A 424 -11.98 17.25 -58.72
CA ALA A 424 -11.51 18.40 -59.50
C ALA A 424 -12.22 19.76 -59.22
N ALA A 425 -11.54 20.58 -58.39
CA ALA A 425 -11.27 22.03 -58.42
C ALA A 425 -12.26 23.07 -59.02
N ALA A 426 -12.47 24.20 -58.32
CA ALA A 426 -12.02 25.55 -58.72
C ALA A 426 -12.44 26.68 -57.74
N ASN A 427 -11.64 27.74 -57.72
CA ASN A 427 -11.59 28.94 -56.85
C ASN A 427 -12.74 29.96 -57.05
N ALA A 428 -12.98 30.85 -56.06
CA ALA A 428 -12.89 32.32 -56.20
C ALA A 428 -13.31 33.12 -54.92
N GLU A 429 -12.37 33.97 -54.47
CA GLU A 429 -12.41 35.33 -53.88
C GLU A 429 -13.65 35.93 -53.17
N GLY A 430 -13.39 36.62 -52.06
CA GLY A 430 -14.28 37.62 -51.44
C GLY A 430 -13.78 38.10 -50.06
N THR A 431 -13.14 39.27 -50.03
CA THR A 431 -12.60 40.01 -48.87
C THR A 431 -13.66 40.71 -48.03
N GLU A 432 -13.50 40.76 -46.71
CA GLU A 432 -13.96 41.86 -45.84
C GLU A 432 -13.07 41.97 -44.58
N GLU A 433 -12.61 43.19 -44.28
CA GLU A 433 -11.69 43.56 -43.19
C GLU A 433 -12.42 44.19 -41.98
N ALA A 434 -11.94 43.83 -40.78
CA ALA A 434 -11.75 44.64 -39.56
C ALA A 434 -12.99 45.09 -38.72
N PRO A 435 -12.84 45.39 -37.39
CA PRO A 435 -11.61 45.77 -36.69
C PRO A 435 -11.31 45.06 -35.35
N GLY A 436 -10.07 45.24 -34.91
CA GLY A 436 -9.45 44.52 -33.81
C GLY A 436 -9.84 44.94 -32.40
N GLU A 437 -9.60 44.01 -31.49
CA GLU A 437 -9.50 44.27 -30.06
C GLU A 437 -8.15 43.80 -29.52
N THR A 438 -7.65 44.64 -28.64
CA THR A 438 -6.35 44.67 -27.98
C THR A 438 -5.94 43.34 -27.34
N ARG A 439 -4.77 42.84 -27.74
CA ARG A 439 -4.04 41.77 -27.05
C ARG A 439 -3.54 42.29 -25.70
N ARG A 440 -4.23 41.95 -24.61
CA ARG A 440 -3.62 41.95 -23.28
C ARG A 440 -2.70 40.73 -23.20
N GLU A 441 -1.40 40.97 -23.08
CA GLU A 441 -0.45 39.98 -22.61
C GLU A 441 -0.74 39.73 -21.13
N GLU A 442 -1.56 38.73 -20.82
CA GLU A 442 -1.56 38.12 -19.49
C GLU A 442 -0.33 37.21 -19.41
N SER A 443 0.57 37.56 -18.51
CA SER A 443 1.70 36.75 -18.05
C SER A 443 1.19 35.40 -17.57
N SER A 444 1.30 34.37 -18.41
CA SER A 444 1.07 32.98 -18.03
C SER A 444 2.28 32.44 -17.25
N GLU A 445 2.52 32.97 -16.04
CA GLU A 445 3.20 32.18 -15.01
C GLU A 445 2.11 31.32 -14.34
N GLY A 446 1.77 30.20 -15.00
CA GLY A 446 1.07 29.12 -14.31
C GLY A 446 1.95 28.57 -13.19
N PRO A 447 1.38 28.05 -12.09
CA PRO A 447 2.16 27.48 -11.00
C PRO A 447 3.07 26.37 -11.54
N PRO A 448 4.29 26.22 -10.98
CA PRO A 448 5.23 25.20 -11.45
C PRO A 448 4.58 23.84 -11.39
N SER A 449 4.73 23.05 -12.45
CA SER A 449 4.18 21.71 -12.64
C SER A 449 4.27 20.87 -11.35
N GLU A 450 3.15 20.78 -10.63
CA GLU A 450 3.04 20.06 -9.37
C GLU A 450 3.01 18.55 -9.63
N LEU A 451 4.08 17.87 -9.23
CA LEU A 451 4.19 16.41 -9.18
C LEU A 451 3.03 15.84 -8.34
N SER A 452 2.40 14.75 -8.79
CA SER A 452 1.38 14.05 -7.98
C SER A 452 2.07 13.06 -7.03
N GLY A 453 1.76 13.16 -5.74
CA GLY A 453 2.45 12.49 -4.64
C GLY A 453 2.17 10.99 -4.45
N VAL A 454 1.89 10.24 -5.52
CA VAL A 454 1.74 8.79 -5.41
C VAL A 454 3.12 8.16 -5.29
N GLN A 455 3.41 7.56 -4.14
CA GLN A 455 4.53 6.63 -4.02
C GLN A 455 3.99 5.20 -4.18
N ASN A 456 4.11 4.69 -5.40
CA ASN A 456 3.93 3.27 -5.67
C ASN A 456 5.29 2.60 -5.63
N TYR A 457 5.49 1.71 -4.66
CA TYR A 457 6.68 0.91 -4.57
C TYR A 457 6.41 -0.48 -5.15
N ILE A 458 7.05 -0.79 -6.27
CA ILE A 458 7.07 -2.14 -6.83
C ILE A 458 8.38 -2.79 -6.43
N MET A 459 8.30 -4.01 -5.93
CA MET A 459 9.46 -4.81 -5.54
C MET A 459 9.49 -6.12 -6.32
N TYR A 460 10.68 -6.48 -6.80
CA TYR A 460 10.98 -7.79 -7.36
C TYR A 460 12.26 -8.36 -6.75
N MET A 461 12.22 -9.61 -6.26
CA MET A 461 13.43 -10.34 -5.88
C MET A 461 13.93 -11.17 -7.06
N GLY A 462 15.09 -10.79 -7.58
CA GLY A 462 15.82 -11.54 -8.61
C GLY A 462 16.95 -12.40 -8.00
N GLU A 463 17.66 -13.13 -8.84
CA GLU A 463 18.73 -14.04 -8.41
C GLU A 463 19.88 -13.34 -7.67
N THR A 464 20.16 -12.08 -7.99
CA THR A 464 21.31 -11.31 -7.47
C THR A 464 20.93 -10.23 -6.46
N GLY A 465 19.63 -10.01 -6.19
CA GLY A 465 19.21 -8.98 -5.24
C GLY A 465 17.72 -8.63 -5.25
N VAL A 466 17.36 -7.67 -4.40
CA VAL A 466 16.02 -7.07 -4.34
C VAL A 466 16.03 -5.78 -5.15
N TYR A 467 15.12 -5.68 -6.11
CA TYR A 467 14.94 -4.51 -6.96
C TYR A 467 13.67 -3.79 -6.55
N THR A 468 13.77 -2.49 -6.30
CA THR A 468 12.62 -1.62 -5.99
C THR A 468 12.51 -0.55 -7.05
N HIS A 469 11.30 -0.35 -7.57
CA HIS A 469 10.99 0.74 -8.48
C HIS A 469 9.89 1.60 -7.88
N THR A 470 10.13 2.91 -7.82
CA THR A 470 9.13 3.89 -7.39
C THR A 470 8.49 4.51 -8.62
N PHE A 471 7.15 4.55 -8.66
CA PHE A 471 6.41 5.24 -9.70
C PHE A 471 5.71 6.45 -9.10
N GLU A 472 5.98 7.63 -9.66
CA GLU A 472 5.20 8.84 -9.46
C GLU A 472 4.28 9.02 -10.66
N TYR A 473 2.98 9.16 -10.40
CA TYR A 473 2.01 9.41 -11.46
C TYR A 473 1.91 10.92 -11.71
N ALA A 474 1.69 11.36 -12.96
CA ALA A 474 1.40 12.76 -13.25
C ALA A 474 -0.04 13.11 -12.83
N LYS A 475 -0.30 14.38 -12.46
CA LYS A 475 -1.59 14.89 -11.92
C LYS A 475 -2.79 14.82 -12.91
N ASN A 476 -2.63 14.26 -14.11
CA ASN A 476 -3.67 14.05 -15.12
C ASN A 476 -3.24 12.94 -16.10
N PRO A 477 -3.64 11.66 -15.90
CA PRO A 477 -3.62 10.65 -16.95
C PRO A 477 -4.85 10.71 -17.87
#